data_AF-A0A7W5PGG9-F1
#
_entry.id   AF-A0A7W5PGG9-F1
#
_cell.length_a   1.000
_cell.length_b   1.000
_cell.length_c   1.000
_cell.angle_alpha   90.00
_cell.angle_beta   90.00
_cell.angle_gamma   90.00
#
_symmetry.space_group_name_H-M   'P 1'
#
loop_
_entity.id
_entity.type
_entity.pdbx_description
1 polymer ?
#
loop_
_entity_poly.entity_id
_entity_poly.type
_entity_poly.pdbx_seq_one_letter_code
_entity_poly.pdbx_strand_id
1 'polypeptide(L)' 'MTTMDDLDYYRRRAEQESAAARHARDAPMRRLHLDLASRYAERIAEAEQRAPTPRAGVN' A
#
# COMPACT_ATOMS: atom_id res chain seq x y z
N MET A 1 6.34 -16.50 -1.66
CA MET A 1 6.09 -15.08 -1.89
C MET A 1 6.72 -14.33 -0.74
N THR A 2 7.76 -13.58 -1.04
CA THR A 2 8.64 -12.95 -0.06
C THR A 2 8.01 -11.65 0.42
N THR A 3 8.17 -11.28 1.69
CA THR A 3 7.57 -10.06 2.28
C THR A 3 7.91 -8.77 1.52
N MET A 4 9.04 -8.75 0.83
CA MET A 4 9.50 -7.64 -0.01
C MET A 4 8.70 -7.55 -1.32
N ASP A 5 8.35 -8.68 -1.95
CA ASP A 5 7.48 -8.72 -3.13
C ASP A 5 6.05 -8.27 -2.77
N ASP A 6 5.58 -8.64 -1.59
CA ASP A 6 4.25 -8.24 -1.10
C ASP A 6 4.18 -6.72 -0.87
N LEU A 7 5.24 -6.12 -0.31
CA LEU A 7 5.32 -4.69 -0.04
C LEU A 7 5.33 -3.85 -1.33
N ASP A 8 6.13 -4.23 -2.32
CA ASP A 8 6.20 -3.54 -3.61
C ASP A 8 4.89 -3.70 -4.39
N TYR A 9 4.25 -4.86 -4.29
CA TYR A 9 2.90 -5.06 -4.82
C TYR A 9 1.88 -4.10 -4.19
N TYR A 10 1.86 -3.98 -2.86
CA TYR A 10 0.92 -3.09 -2.18
C TYR A 10 1.17 -1.63 -2.52
N ARG A 11 2.43 -1.19 -2.58
CA ARG A 11 2.80 0.19 -3.00
C ARG A 11 2.30 0.50 -4.41
N ARG A 12 2.60 -0.39 -5.36
CA ARG A 12 2.15 -0.23 -6.74
C ARG A 12 0.63 -0.16 -6.85
N ARG A 13 -0.11 -1.00 -6.10
CA ARG A 13 -1.57 -0.97 -6.10
C ARG A 13 -2.14 0.29 -5.44
N ALA A 14 -1.57 0.75 -4.32
CA ALA A 14 -2.00 1.98 -3.67
C ALA A 14 -1.88 3.21 -4.60
N GLU A 15 -0.78 3.29 -5.36
CA GLU A 15 -0.58 4.35 -6.35
C GLU A 15 -1.58 4.28 -7.50
N GLN A 16 -1.84 3.08 -8.03
CA GLN A 16 -2.82 2.87 -9.11
C GLN A 16 -4.23 3.28 -8.68
N GLU A 17 -4.67 2.86 -7.49
CA GLU A 17 -6.00 3.21 -6.98
C GLU A 17 -6.11 4.71 -6.69
N SER A 18 -5.05 5.33 -6.15
CA SER A 18 -5.00 6.78 -5.96
C SER A 18 -5.08 7.55 -7.28
N ALA A 19 -4.38 7.09 -8.32
CA ALA A 19 -4.47 7.67 -9.66
C ALA A 19 -5.87 7.48 -10.26
N ALA A 20 -6.45 6.28 -10.14
CA ALA A 20 -7.81 6.00 -10.61
C ALA A 20 -8.85 6.88 -9.91
N ALA A 21 -8.72 7.13 -8.60
CA ALA A 21 -9.58 8.05 -7.86
C ALA A 21 -9.54 9.48 -8.43
N ARG A 22 -8.37 9.97 -8.86
CA ARG A 22 -8.22 11.30 -9.48
C ARG A 22 -8.90 11.40 -10.84
N HIS A 23 -8.95 10.30 -11.58
CA HIS A 23 -9.57 10.25 -12.91
C HIS A 23 -11.05 9.83 -12.88
N ALA A 24 -11.55 9.32 -11.76
CA ALA A 24 -12.94 8.90 -11.59
C ALA A 24 -13.89 10.10 -11.59
N ARG A 25 -14.78 10.12 -12.59
CA ARG A 25 -15.82 11.15 -12.75
C ARG A 25 -16.96 10.94 -11.76
N ASP A 26 -17.30 9.69 -11.48
CA ASP A 26 -18.37 9.31 -10.57
C ASP A 26 -17.91 9.34 -9.10
N ALA A 27 -18.65 10.07 -8.27
CA ALA A 27 -18.34 10.18 -6.85
C ALA A 27 -18.32 8.82 -6.09
N PRO A 28 -19.24 7.87 -6.36
CA PRO A 28 -19.16 6.54 -5.75
C PRO A 28 -17.92 5.76 -6.18
N MET A 29 -17.54 5.86 -7.45
CA MET A 29 -16.36 5.17 -7.98
C MET A 29 -15.06 5.76 -7.41
N ARG A 30 -14.98 7.09 -7.32
CA ARG A 30 -13.87 7.78 -6.64
C ARG A 30 -13.74 7.32 -5.19
N ARG A 31 -14.85 7.21 -4.47
CA ARG A 31 -14.85 6.73 -3.07
C ARG A 31 -14.33 5.30 -2.98
N LEU A 32 -14.75 4.41 -3.88
CA LEU A 32 -14.26 3.03 -3.92
C LEU A 32 -12.75 2.96 -4.12
N HIS A 33 -12.21 3.73 -5.06
CA HIS A 33 -10.76 3.78 -5.30
C HIS A 33 -9.99 4.33 -4.08
N LEU A 34 -10.52 5.35 -3.40
CA LEU A 34 -9.91 5.89 -2.18
C LEU A 34 -9.94 4.87 -1.03
N ASP A 35 -11.05 4.16 -0.84
CA ASP A 35 -11.16 3.11 0.18
C ASP A 35 -10.16 1.97 -0.09
N LEU A 36 -9.98 1.58 -1.36
CA LEU A 36 -8.97 0.58 -1.74
C LEU A 36 -7.54 1.07 -1.51
N ALA A 37 -7.23 2.32 -1.87
CA ALA A 37 -5.93 2.92 -1.59
C ALA A 37 -5.61 2.94 -0.09
N SER A 38 -6.60 3.27 0.75
CA SER A 38 -6.47 3.24 2.22
C SER A 38 -6.14 1.84 2.74
N ARG A 39 -6.85 0.81 2.25
CA ARG A 39 -6.57 -0.59 2.64
C ARG A 39 -5.17 -1.04 2.24
N TYR A 40 -4.69 -0.63 1.07
CA TYR A 40 -3.31 -0.94 0.68
C TYR A 40 -2.29 -0.20 1.55
N ALA A 41 -2.56 1.04 1.97
CA ALA A 41 -1.71 1.76 2.91
C ALA A 41 -1.62 1.06 4.28
N GLU A 42 -2.74 0.52 4.79
CA GLU A 42 -2.75 -0.31 6.00
C GLU A 42 -1.86 -1.55 5.84
N ARG A 43 -1.96 -2.25 4.70
CA ARG A 43 -1.11 -3.43 4.41
C ARG A 43 0.37 -3.08 4.30
N ILE A 44 0.71 -1.92 3.73
CA ILE A 44 2.09 -1.42 3.70
C ILE A 44 2.60 -1.21 5.13
N ALA A 45 1.82 -0.54 5.98
CA ALA A 45 2.20 -0.30 7.37
C ALA A 45 2.36 -1.61 8.17
N GLU A 46 1.48 -2.59 7.96
CA GLU A 46 1.60 -3.93 8.56
C GLU A 46 2.86 -4.67 8.08
N ALA A 47 3.14 -4.61 6.78
CA ALA A 47 4.31 -5.25 6.18
C ALA A 47 5.62 -4.60 6.63
N GLU A 48 5.66 -3.27 6.76
CA GLU A 48 6.82 -2.52 7.26
C GLU A 48 7.09 -2.83 8.74
N GLN A 49 6.05 -3.01 9.56
CA GLN A 49 6.19 -3.45 10.95
C GLN A 49 6.68 -4.90 11.08
N ARG A 50 6.34 -5.74 10.10
CA ARG A 50 6.69 -7.16 10.08
C ARG A 50 8.06 -7.43 9.46
N ALA A 51 8.56 -6.53 8.63
CA ALA A 51 9.94 -6.57 8.17
C ALA A 51 10.84 -6.51 9.41
N PRO A 52 11.74 -7.49 9.62
CA PRO A 52 12.67 -7.42 10.72
C PRO A 52 13.45 -6.12 10.54
N THR A 53 13.36 -5.23 11.52
CA THR A 53 14.32 -4.13 11.68
C THR A 53 15.69 -4.77 11.45
N PRO A 54 16.54 -4.27 10.54
CA PRO A 54 17.92 -4.73 10.53
C PRO A 54 18.39 -4.51 11.95
N ARG A 55 18.67 -5.60 12.67
CA ARG A 55 19.27 -5.55 14.00
C ARG A 55 20.41 -4.57 13.83
N ALA A 56 20.35 -3.44 14.52
CA ALA A 56 21.51 -2.59 14.69
C ALA A 56 22.57 -3.51 15.28
N GLY A 57 23.43 -3.99 14.38
CA GLY A 57 24.50 -4.90 14.68
C GLY A 57 25.44 -4.12 15.56
N VAL A 58 25.44 -4.52 16.82
CA VAL A 58 26.52 -4.39 17.78
C VAL A 58 27.87 -4.21 17.07
N ASN A 59 28.46 -3.03 17.21
CA ASN A 59 29.88 -2.87 17.52
C ASN A 59 30.12 -1.49 18.15
#